data_AF-A0A1G0Y7K0-F1
#
_entry.id   AF-A0A1G0Y7K0-F1
#
_cell.length_a   1.000
_cell.length_b   1.000
_cell.length_c   1.000
_cell.angle_alpha   90.00
_cell.angle_beta   90.00
_cell.angle_gamma   90.00
#
_symmetry.space_group_name_H-M   'P 1'
#
loop_
_entity.id
_entity.type
_entity.pdbx_description
1 polymer ?
#
loop_
_entity_poly.entity_id
_entity_poly.type
_entity_poly.pdbx_seq_one_letter_code
_entity_poly.pdbx_strand_id
1 'polypeptide(L)'
;MERRIPKRILLYQNIGFMMIIIISWLDEIIGLPSLMMGISHTHIWSEAILETIIVIAIWLPVHIMTKRILERLFYLENLVKMCAWCRKIEFNGKWYTQEEFYKQGFNAMVTHGICSDCFEKQEKEAKLLKEKTT
;
A
#
# COMPACT_ATOMS: atom_id res chain seq x y z
N MET A 1 -2.86 -11.07 0.97
CA MET A 1 -2.57 -10.95 2.41
C MET A 1 -1.97 -9.58 2.74
N GLU A 2 -2.23 -8.57 1.89
CA GLU A 2 -1.35 -7.43 1.60
C GLU A 2 -1.48 -6.22 2.53
N ARG A 3 -2.58 -6.02 3.26
CA ARG A 3 -2.83 -4.71 3.90
C ARG A 3 -2.13 -4.49 5.25
N ARG A 4 -1.51 -5.51 5.85
CA ARG A 4 -0.93 -5.39 7.22
C ARG A 4 0.51 -4.86 7.25
N ILE A 5 1.32 -5.20 6.25
CA ILE A 5 2.74 -4.81 6.19
C ILE A 5 2.95 -3.28 6.12
N PRO A 6 2.22 -2.48 5.31
CA PRO A 6 2.48 -1.04 5.21
C PRO A 6 2.17 -0.30 6.51
N LYS A 7 1.12 -0.74 7.21
CA LYS A 7 0.72 -0.14 8.49
C LYS A 7 1.77 -0.38 9.58
N ARG A 8 2.44 -1.54 9.58
CA ARG A 8 3.49 -1.83 10.58
C ARG A 8 4.73 -0.97 10.35
N ILE A 9 5.16 -0.78 9.10
CA ILE A 9 6.34 0.05 8.78
C ILE A 9 6.10 1.50 9.22
N LEU A 10 4.95 2.08 8.85
CA LEU A 10 4.58 3.43 9.28
C LEU A 10 4.42 3.54 10.81
N LEU A 11 3.91 2.49 11.46
CA LEU A 11 3.79 2.45 12.93
C LEU A 11 5.17 2.48 13.59
N TYR A 12 6.13 1.65 13.16
CA TYR A 12 7.48 1.65 13.72
C TYR A 12 8.18 2.99 13.51
N GLN A 13 8.02 3.59 12.33
CA GLN A 13 8.55 4.92 12.05
C GLN A 13 7.98 5.96 13.04
N ASN A 14 6.66 6.01 13.21
CA ASN A 14 6.01 6.96 14.12
C ASN A 14 6.41 6.72 15.59
N ILE A 15 6.53 5.46 16.02
CA ILE A 15 7.01 5.11 17.36
C ILE A 15 8.46 5.60 17.55
N GLY A 16 9.32 5.43 16.54
CA GLY A 16 10.70 5.93 16.57
C GLY A 16 10.78 7.44 16.81
N PHE A 17 10.05 8.23 16.01
CA PHE A 17 10.02 9.69 16.17
C PHE A 17 9.40 10.13 17.50
N MET A 18 8.35 9.44 17.97
CA MET A 18 7.77 9.69 19.29
C MET A 18 8.76 9.41 20.42
N MET A 19 9.53 8.33 20.34
CA MET A 19 10.57 8.04 21.33
C MET A 19 11.66 9.11 21.36
N ILE A 20 12.06 9.63 20.19
CA ILE A 20 13.03 10.75 20.11
C ILE A 20 12.49 11.97 20.84
N ILE A 21 11.25 12.38 20.57
CA ILE A 21 10.63 13.53 21.26
C ILE A 21 10.57 13.30 22.77
N ILE A 22 10.17 12.11 23.21
CA ILE A 22 10.09 11.78 24.64
C ILE A 22 11.48 11.86 25.29
N ILE A 23 12.52 11.34 24.65
CA ILE A 23 13.90 11.37 25.16
C ILE A 23 14.41 12.81 25.22
N SER A 24 14.17 13.63 24.20
CA SER A 24 14.52 15.06 24.19
C SER A 24 13.87 15.82 25.35
N TRP A 25 12.59 15.60 25.61
CA TRP A 25 11.89 16.20 26.74
C TRP A 25 12.41 15.69 28.10
N LEU A 26 12.80 14.42 28.20
CA LEU A 26 13.37 13.87 29.42
C LEU A 26 14.76 14.47 29.72
N ASP A 27 15.57 14.76 28.70
CA ASP A 27 16.88 15.43 28.87
C ASP A 27 16.72 16.82 29.49
N GLU A 28 15.73 17.60 29.01
CA GLU A 28 15.42 18.92 29.53
C GLU A 28 14.87 18.87 30.97
N ILE A 29 13.97 17.93 31.29
CA ILE A 29 13.39 17.78 32.64
C ILE A 29 14.47 17.38 33.65
N ILE A 30 15.40 16.50 33.26
CA ILE A 30 16.50 16.05 34.13
C ILE A 30 17.58 17.13 34.23
N GLY A 31 17.62 18.09 33.30
CA GLY A 31 18.60 19.16 33.29
C GLY A 31 20.02 18.63 33.07
N LEU A 32 20.16 17.56 32.28
CA LEU A 32 21.44 16.91 31.95
C LEU A 32 22.56 17.89 31.50
N PRO A 33 22.27 18.95 30.71
CA PRO A 33 23.27 19.95 30.34
C PRO A 33 23.83 20.73 31.55
N SER A 34 22.98 21.05 32.53
CA SER A 34 23.39 21.76 33.74
C SER A 34 24.28 20.89 34.65
N LEU A 35 24.06 19.57 34.63
CA LEU A 35 24.85 18.58 35.38
C LEU A 35 26.22 18.31 34.73
N MET A 36 26.30 18.31 33.39
CA MET A 36 27.55 18.04 32.66
C MET A 36 28.43 19.27 32.43
N MET A 37 27.87 20.45 32.15
CA MET A 37 28.67 21.62 31.75
C MET A 37 28.75 22.74 32.79
N GLY A 38 27.98 22.68 33.89
CA GLY A 38 28.08 23.67 34.99
C GLY A 38 27.78 25.12 34.60
N ILE A 39 27.24 25.35 33.40
CA ILE A 39 26.85 26.65 32.88
C ILE A 39 25.39 26.86 33.24
N SER A 40 25.10 27.95 33.96
CA SER A 40 23.74 28.36 34.31
C SER A 40 23.01 28.84 33.06
N HIS A 41 22.44 27.91 32.31
CA HIS A 41 21.46 28.22 31.28
C HIS A 41 20.19 28.71 31.98
N THR A 42 19.80 29.95 31.71
CA THR A 42 18.48 30.46 32.08
C THR A 42 17.43 29.58 31.40
N HIS A 43 16.42 29.13 32.14
CA HIS A 43 15.30 28.35 31.61
C HIS A 43 14.58 29.14 30.51
N ILE A 44 14.94 28.92 29.25
CA ILE A 44 14.28 29.52 28.10
C ILE A 44 13.60 28.37 27.36
N TRP A 45 12.29 28.25 27.55
CA TRP A 45 11.38 27.29 26.89
C TRP A 45 11.51 27.26 25.35
N SER A 46 12.27 28.18 24.75
CA SER A 46 12.58 28.19 23.31
C SER A 46 13.43 27.01 22.87
N GLU A 47 14.28 26.45 23.72
CA GLU A 47 15.17 25.34 23.33
C GLU A 47 14.38 24.05 23.04
N ALA A 48 13.49 23.66 23.96
CA ALA A 48 12.53 22.57 23.81
C ALA A 48 11.66 22.68 22.55
N ILE A 49 11.16 23.90 22.32
CA ILE A 49 10.27 24.21 21.21
C ILE A 49 11.04 24.10 19.90
N LEU A 50 12.27 24.64 19.82
CA LEU A 50 13.10 24.55 18.62
C LEU A 50 13.46 23.10 18.30
N GLU A 51 13.83 22.30 19.28
CA GLU A 51 14.17 20.89 19.07
C GLU A 51 12.96 20.10 18.56
N THR A 52 11.78 20.30 19.18
CA THR A 52 10.54 19.66 18.74
C THR A 52 10.16 20.07 17.32
N ILE A 53 10.32 21.35 16.97
CA ILE A 53 10.08 21.85 15.59
C ILE A 53 11.02 21.17 14.60
N ILE A 54 12.31 21.04 14.93
CA ILE A 54 13.30 20.38 14.07
C ILE A 54 12.94 18.89 13.87
N VAL A 55 12.60 18.19 14.94
CA VAL A 55 12.20 16.78 14.87
C VAL A 55 10.95 16.60 14.01
N ILE A 56 9.95 17.47 14.14
CA ILE A 56 8.74 17.44 13.30
C ILE A 56 9.07 17.77 11.84
N ALA A 57 9.92 18.77 11.59
CA ALA A 57 10.34 19.18 10.26
C ALA A 57 11.07 18.05 9.51
N ILE A 58 11.77 17.16 10.22
CA ILE A 58 12.38 15.94 9.66
C ILE A 58 11.34 14.80 9.57
N TRP A 59 10.50 14.63 10.59
CA TRP A 59 9.53 13.53 10.64
C TRP A 59 8.51 13.61 9.51
N LEU A 60 7.94 14.79 9.24
CA LEU A 60 6.92 15.00 8.21
C LEU A 60 7.36 14.55 6.80
N PRO A 61 8.48 15.03 6.22
CA PRO A 61 8.90 14.61 4.89
C PRO A 61 9.24 13.12 4.84
N VAL A 62 9.87 12.55 5.88
CA VAL A 62 10.16 11.11 5.94
C VAL A 62 8.85 10.32 5.96
N HIS A 63 7.85 10.73 6.74
CA HIS A 63 6.55 10.06 6.80
C HIS A 63 5.81 10.11 5.46
N ILE A 64 5.78 11.28 4.82
CA ILE A 64 5.16 11.47 3.51
C ILE A 64 5.84 10.60 2.44
N MET A 65 7.17 10.58 2.43
CA MET A 65 7.94 9.83 1.44
C MET A 65 7.77 8.32 1.63
N THR A 66 7.86 7.81 2.86
CA THR A 66 7.60 6.39 3.17
C THR A 66 6.20 5.97 2.72
N LYS A 67 5.18 6.79 3.01
CA LYS A 67 3.80 6.51 2.60
C LYS A 67 3.66 6.43 1.07
N ARG A 68 4.22 7.39 0.33
CA ARG A 68 4.18 7.40 -1.15
C ARG A 68 4.86 6.17 -1.76
N ILE A 69 6.01 5.77 -1.22
CA ILE A 69 6.74 4.58 -1.71
C ILE A 69 5.92 3.32 -1.47
N LEU A 70 5.36 3.16 -0.28
CA LEU A 70 4.50 2.02 0.05
C LEU A 70 3.28 1.97 -0.87
N GLU A 71 2.55 3.07 -1.03
CA GLU A 71 1.38 3.14 -1.92
C GLU A 71 1.72 2.73 -3.36
N ARG A 72 2.87 3.17 -3.87
CA ARG A 72 3.33 2.80 -5.21
C ARG A 72 3.72 1.33 -5.31
N LEU A 73 4.34 0.76 -4.27
CA LEU A 73 4.66 -0.66 -4.22
C LEU A 73 3.38 -1.50 -4.31
N PHE A 74 2.37 -1.19 -3.49
CA PHE A 74 1.08 -1.89 -3.53
C PHE A 74 0.37 -1.72 -4.85
N TYR A 75 0.42 -0.54 -5.46
CA TYR A 75 -0.17 -0.33 -6.78
C TYR A 75 0.43 -1.29 -7.82
N LEU A 76 1.76 -1.45 -7.82
CA LEU A 76 2.47 -2.34 -8.75
C LEU A 76 2.23 -3.82 -8.43
N GLU A 77 2.21 -4.19 -7.15
CA GLU A 77 1.95 -5.56 -6.70
C GLU A 77 0.51 -6.03 -7.00
N ASN A 78 -0.46 -5.11 -7.09
CA ASN A 78 -1.85 -5.46 -7.42
C ASN A 78 -2.09 -5.64 -8.93
N LEU A 79 -1.07 -5.45 -9.78
CA LEU A 79 -1.20 -5.72 -11.21
C LEU A 79 -1.04 -7.22 -11.48
N VAL A 80 -2.11 -7.81 -12.01
CA VAL A 80 -2.09 -9.20 -12.44
C VAL A 80 -1.34 -9.31 -13.77
N LYS A 81 -0.24 -10.06 -13.79
CA LYS A 81 0.48 -10.35 -15.03
C LYS A 81 -0.29 -11.36 -15.86
N MET A 82 -0.63 -10.97 -17.09
CA MET A 82 -1.33 -11.83 -18.05
C MET A 82 -0.44 -12.07 -19.27
N CYS A 83 -0.41 -13.32 -19.75
CA CYS A 83 0.31 -13.66 -20.96
C CYS A 83 -0.38 -13.01 -22.17
N ALA A 84 0.38 -12.25 -22.96
CA ALA A 84 -0.14 -11.55 -24.14
C ALA A 84 -0.65 -12.51 -25.25
N TRP A 85 -0.19 -13.76 -25.26
CA TRP A 85 -0.56 -14.73 -26.31
C TRP A 85 -1.74 -15.62 -25.91
N CYS A 86 -1.64 -16.30 -24.76
CA CYS A 86 -2.63 -17.30 -24.34
C CYS A 86 -3.57 -16.82 -23.23
N ARG A 87 -3.41 -15.58 -22.73
CA ARG A 87 -4.23 -14.98 -21.66
C ARG A 87 -4.23 -15.75 -20.33
N LYS A 88 -3.24 -16.63 -20.10
CA LYS A 88 -2.99 -17.21 -18.77
C LYS A 88 -2.51 -16.13 -17.80
N ILE A 89 -2.82 -16.30 -16.52
CA ILE A 89 -2.46 -15.38 -15.45
C ILE A 89 -1.28 -15.97 -14.67
N GLU A 90 -0.22 -15.16 -14.48
CA GLU A 90 0.88 -15.53 -13.59
C GLU A 90 0.49 -15.21 -12.13
N PHE A 91 0.50 -16.23 -11.28
CA PHE A 91 0.26 -16.09 -9.86
C PHE A 91 1.27 -16.95 -9.09
N ASN A 92 1.98 -16.37 -8.12
CA ASN A 92 3.01 -17.05 -7.33
C ASN A 92 4.06 -17.82 -8.16
N GLY A 93 4.50 -17.24 -9.30
CA GLY A 93 5.50 -17.84 -10.18
C GLY A 93 5.01 -19.03 -11.01
N LYS A 94 3.69 -19.31 -11.02
CA LYS A 94 3.06 -20.34 -11.87
C LYS A 94 2.00 -19.71 -12.76
N TRP A 95 1.79 -20.32 -13.93
CA TRP A 95 0.79 -19.88 -14.90
C TRP A 95 -0.50 -20.67 -14.73
N TYR A 96 -1.61 -19.96 -14.57
CA TYR A 96 -2.94 -20.52 -14.39
C TYR A 96 -3.87 -20.08 -15.52
N THR A 97 -4.86 -20.90 -15.87
CA THR A 97 -6.01 -20.42 -16.64
C THR A 97 -6.83 -19.43 -15.79
N GLN A 98 -7.78 -18.73 -16.41
CA GLN A 98 -8.62 -17.78 -15.68
C GLN A 98 -9.44 -18.49 -14.60
N GLU A 99 -9.99 -19.66 -14.91
CA GLU A 99 -10.80 -20.47 -14.00
C GLU A 99 -9.97 -20.97 -12.82
N GLU A 100 -8.76 -21.48 -13.09
CA GLU A 100 -7.83 -21.92 -12.07
C GLU A 100 -7.37 -20.76 -11.18
N PHE A 101 -7.14 -19.59 -11.76
CA PHE A 101 -6.78 -18.39 -11.03
C PHE A 101 -7.90 -17.95 -10.06
N TYR A 102 -9.16 -17.96 -10.49
CA TYR A 102 -10.29 -17.65 -9.61
C TYR A 102 -10.45 -18.67 -8.48
N LYS A 103 -10.21 -19.95 -8.78
CA LYS A 103 -10.23 -21.01 -7.78
C LYS A 103 -9.10 -20.85 -6.76
N GLN A 104 -7.88 -20.54 -7.19
CA GLN A 104 -6.72 -20.39 -6.31
C GLN A 104 -6.71 -19.07 -5.54
N GLY A 105 -7.04 -17.96 -6.21
CA GLY A 105 -6.96 -16.61 -5.63
C GLY A 105 -8.18 -16.22 -4.80
N PHE A 106 -9.37 -16.73 -5.14
CA PHE A 106 -10.64 -16.32 -4.54
C PHE A 106 -11.48 -17.47 -4.00
N ASN A 107 -11.01 -18.72 -4.11
CA ASN A 107 -11.77 -19.92 -3.76
C ASN A 107 -13.17 -19.97 -4.42
N ALA A 108 -13.29 -19.39 -5.62
CA ALA A 108 -14.52 -19.30 -6.36
C ALA A 108 -14.57 -20.38 -7.45
N MET A 109 -15.69 -21.10 -7.55
CA MET A 109 -15.96 -21.98 -8.69
C MET A 109 -16.55 -21.17 -9.84
N VAL A 110 -15.98 -21.32 -11.03
CA VAL A 110 -16.43 -20.62 -12.24
C VAL A 110 -17.32 -21.55 -13.06
N THR A 111 -18.51 -21.08 -13.39
CA THR A 111 -19.45 -21.75 -14.32
C THR A 111 -19.50 -21.00 -15.63
N HIS A 112 -19.77 -21.70 -16.73
CA HIS A 112 -19.91 -21.09 -18.05
C HIS A 112 -21.39 -20.85 -18.38
N GLY A 113 -21.70 -19.65 -18.87
CA GLY A 113 -23.03 -19.25 -19.36
C GLY A 113 -22.89 -18.25 -20.50
N ILE A 114 -23.98 -18.01 -21.22
CA ILE A 114 -24.04 -17.02 -22.30
C ILE A 114 -24.65 -15.72 -21.75
N CYS A 115 -24.01 -14.57 -22.00
CA CYS A 115 -24.61 -13.28 -21.67
C CYS A 115 -25.72 -12.92 -22.66
N SER A 116 -26.61 -12.01 -22.27
CA SER A 116 -27.70 -11.49 -23.11
C SER A 116 -27.23 -11.04 -24.48
N ASP A 117 -26.11 -10.31 -24.51
CA ASP A 117 -25.63 -9.65 -25.72
C ASP A 117 -25.10 -10.67 -26.74
N CYS A 118 -24.36 -11.68 -26.26
CA CYS A 118 -23.89 -12.79 -27.09
C CYS A 118 -25.04 -13.64 -27.59
N PHE A 119 -26.05 -13.87 -26.75
CA PHE A 119 -27.24 -14.63 -27.12
C PHE A 119 -28.01 -13.92 -28.25
N GLU A 120 -28.27 -12.62 -28.10
CA GLU A 120 -28.99 -11.84 -29.11
C GLU A 120 -28.22 -11.78 -30.45
N LYS A 121 -26.88 -11.68 -30.39
CA LYS A 121 -26.04 -11.71 -31.58
C LYS A 121 -26.13 -13.05 -32.32
N GLN A 122 -26.03 -14.16 -31.58
CA GLN A 122 -26.19 -15.51 -32.13
C GLN A 122 -27.56 -15.71 -32.76
N GLU A 123 -28.62 -15.22 -32.10
CA GLU A 123 -29.99 -15.31 -32.62
C GLU A 123 -30.16 -14.51 -33.93
N LYS A 124 -29.60 -13.30 -33.99
CA LYS A 124 -29.59 -12.46 -35.21
C LYS A 124 -28.83 -13.14 -36.35
N GLU A 125 -27.63 -13.65 -36.09
CA GLU A 125 -26.84 -14.39 -37.10
C GLU A 125 -27.59 -15.62 -37.60
N ALA A 126 -28.25 -16.38 -36.72
CA ALA A 126 -29.06 -17.53 -37.09
C ALA A 126 -30.26 -17.16 -37.98
N LYS A 127 -30.94 -16.03 -37.72
CA LYS A 127 -32.03 -15.53 -38.58
C LYS A 127 -31.52 -15.14 -39.97
N LEU A 128 -30.42 -14.41 -40.04
CA LEU A 128 -29.80 -13.98 -41.31
C LEU A 128 -29.32 -15.17 -42.16
N LEU A 129 -28.79 -16.21 -41.53
CA LEU A 129 -28.38 -17.43 -42.24
C LEU A 129 -29.59 -18.18 -42.81
N LYS A 130 -30.70 -18.24 -42.08
CA LYS A 130 -31.95 -18.85 -42.58
C LYS A 130 -32.52 -18.10 -43.78
N GLU A 131 -32.50 -16.77 -43.75
CA GLU A 131 -32.94 -15.91 -44.86
C GLU A 131 -32.05 -16.06 -46.11
N LYS A 132 -30.74 -16.32 -45.95
CA LYS A 132 -29.82 -16.55 -47.08
C LYS A 132 -29.92 -17.95 -47.71
N THR A 133 -30.49 -18.91 -46.98
CA THR A 133 -30.57 -20.32 -47.40
C THR A 133 -31.95 -20.67 -47.98
N THR A 134 -32.92 -19.75 -47.86
CA THR A 134 -34.28 -19.86 -48.43
C THR A 134 -34.37 -19.04 -49.70
#